data_AF-A0AAJ0J1T2-F1
#
_entry.id   AF-A0AAJ0J1T2-F1
#
_cell.length_a   1.000
_cell.length_b   1.000
_cell.length_c   1.000
_cell.angle_alpha   90.00
_cell.angle_beta   90.00
_cell.angle_gamma   90.00
#
_symmetry.space_group_name_H-M   'P 1'
#
loop_
_entity.id
_entity.type
_entity.pdbx_description
1 polymer ?
#
loop_
_entity_poly.entity_id
_entity_poly.type
_entity_poly.pdbx_seq_one_letter_code
_entity_poly.pdbx_strand_id
1 'polypeptide(L)'
;MGGPLGLSVAIVQVKAEAFGPAKVESEMAPKGIIRPSIVSLAADGGAYLIASTRDDPADPKRRARVAAMEKVVGKHGLTGMIKVDFLGAREIAKWVENFPSLAVWVRKAVGRSIQGWSAYGPWAYKETDQDAEFVVGSEPRVFSSTSTAGMTDLQAIEAIRRDLAAGGTVRLVGLSGVGKTRLAQALFDTRVKTGAPALTQDWAIYTSRTARTHRLKP
;
A
#
# COMPACT_ATOMS: atom_id res chain seq x y z
N MET A 1 3.97 -10.26 14.50
CA MET A 1 3.45 -9.29 15.50
C MET A 1 2.24 -8.60 14.91
N GLY A 2 1.03 -9.01 15.30
CA GLY A 2 -0.22 -8.50 14.73
C GLY A 2 -0.68 -7.23 15.44
N GLY A 3 -0.54 -6.08 14.78
CA GLY A 3 -1.27 -4.87 15.14
C GLY A 3 -2.76 -4.99 14.75
N PRO A 4 -3.61 -4.01 15.12
CA PRO A 4 -5.05 -4.07 14.83
C PRO A 4 -5.40 -4.10 13.34
N LEU A 5 -4.45 -3.77 12.46
CA LEU A 5 -4.56 -3.90 10.99
C LEU A 5 -4.42 -5.35 10.49
N GLY A 6 -4.18 -6.33 11.37
CA GLY A 6 -4.12 -7.76 11.06
C GLY A 6 -5.39 -8.56 11.39
N LEU A 7 -6.51 -7.89 11.65
CA LEU A 7 -7.83 -8.54 11.86
C LEU A 7 -8.54 -8.71 10.52
N SER A 8 -9.35 -9.77 10.37
CA SER A 8 -10.04 -10.15 9.13
C SER A 8 -11.02 -9.09 8.62
N VAL A 9 -11.58 -8.26 9.52
CA VAL A 9 -12.47 -7.14 9.19
C VAL A 9 -12.14 -5.94 10.06
N ALA A 10 -11.84 -4.80 9.44
CA ALA A 10 -11.59 -3.55 10.15
C ALA A 10 -12.27 -2.37 9.44
N ILE A 11 -12.84 -1.45 10.22
CA ILE A 11 -13.34 -0.16 9.74
C ILE A 11 -12.46 0.94 10.31
N VAL A 12 -12.00 1.83 9.43
CA VAL A 12 -11.18 2.98 9.79
C VAL A 12 -11.97 4.26 9.57
N GLN A 13 -12.22 4.99 10.65
CA GLN A 13 -12.83 6.31 10.63
C GLN A 13 -11.74 7.38 10.62
N VAL A 14 -11.62 8.12 9.52
CA VAL A 14 -10.56 9.12 9.33
C VAL A 14 -11.01 10.50 9.77
N LYS A 15 -10.14 11.21 10.50
CA LYS A 15 -10.35 12.57 11.00
C LYS A 15 -9.19 13.49 10.61
N ALA A 16 -9.54 14.66 10.06
CA ALA A 16 -8.58 15.70 9.70
C ALA A 16 -8.54 16.84 10.73
N GLU A 17 -8.63 16.49 12.01
CA GLU A 17 -8.66 17.43 13.14
C GLU A 17 -8.02 16.82 14.39
N ALA A 18 -7.65 17.66 15.37
CA ALA A 18 -7.31 17.16 16.70
C ALA A 18 -8.54 16.47 17.31
N PHE A 19 -8.39 15.20 17.71
CA PHE A 19 -9.49 14.33 18.05
C PHE A 19 -9.35 13.81 19.48
N GLY A 20 -9.76 14.63 20.44
CA GLY A 20 -9.69 14.31 21.86
C GLY A 20 -10.76 13.29 22.31
N PRO A 21 -10.59 12.69 23.50
CA PRO A 21 -11.50 11.67 24.03
C PRO A 21 -12.96 12.15 24.18
N ALA A 22 -13.18 13.43 24.43
CA ALA A 22 -14.53 14.01 24.55
C ALA A 22 -15.37 13.93 23.26
N LYS A 23 -14.72 13.82 22.09
CA LYS A 23 -15.39 13.68 20.79
C LYS A 23 -15.76 12.24 20.44
N VAL A 24 -15.22 11.25 21.16
CA VAL A 24 -15.36 9.83 20.82
C VAL A 24 -16.82 9.37 20.90
N GLU A 25 -17.56 9.80 21.93
CA GLU A 25 -18.94 9.37 22.14
C GLU A 25 -19.88 9.88 21.05
N SER A 26 -19.84 11.18 20.73
CA SER A 26 -20.65 11.74 19.64
C SER A 26 -20.27 11.21 18.26
N GLU A 27 -19.01 10.80 18.09
CA GLU A 27 -18.53 10.21 16.85
C GLU A 27 -19.01 8.78 16.66
N MET A 28 -18.84 7.92 17.66
CA MET A 28 -19.19 6.49 17.59
C MET A 28 -20.68 6.24 17.78
N ALA A 29 -21.31 7.03 18.64
CA ALA A 29 -22.72 6.91 19.01
C ALA A 29 -23.42 8.28 18.91
N PRO A 30 -23.57 8.85 17.69
CA PRO A 30 -24.27 10.11 17.51
C PRO A 30 -25.68 10.03 18.11
N LYS A 31 -26.04 11.03 18.93
CA LYS A 31 -27.31 11.07 19.67
C LYS A 31 -27.55 9.85 20.57
N GLY A 32 -26.48 9.20 21.03
CA GLY A 32 -26.56 8.01 21.89
C GLY A 32 -26.91 6.72 21.13
N ILE A 33 -26.92 6.73 19.80
CA ILE A 33 -27.15 5.54 18.97
C ILE A 33 -25.84 5.15 18.32
N ILE A 34 -25.29 3.99 18.69
CA ILE A 34 -24.07 3.47 18.07
C ILE A 34 -24.26 3.27 16.57
N ARG A 35 -23.24 3.64 15.79
CA ARG A 35 -23.29 3.50 14.33
C ARG A 35 -23.50 2.03 13.93
N PRO A 36 -24.42 1.73 13.00
CA PRO A 36 -24.64 0.37 12.52
C PRO A 36 -23.39 -0.30 11.96
N SER A 37 -22.48 0.47 11.35
CA SER A 37 -21.19 -0.02 10.85
C SER A 37 -20.27 -0.54 11.96
N ILE A 38 -20.39 -0.03 13.18
CA ILE A 38 -19.63 -0.54 14.33
C ILE A 38 -20.27 -1.85 14.82
N VAL A 39 -21.60 -1.92 14.84
CA VAL A 39 -22.34 -3.13 15.22
C VAL A 39 -22.06 -4.29 14.26
N SER A 40 -21.95 -4.02 12.95
CA SER A 40 -21.67 -5.06 11.95
C SER A 40 -20.32 -5.76 12.16
N LEU A 41 -19.37 -5.13 12.85
CA LEU A 41 -18.07 -5.74 13.17
C LEU A 41 -18.17 -6.83 14.24
N ALA A 42 -19.23 -6.85 15.04
CA ALA A 42 -19.37 -7.77 16.17
C ALA A 42 -19.47 -9.24 15.73
N ALA A 43 -20.08 -9.50 14.57
CA ALA A 43 -20.23 -10.86 14.04
C ALA A 43 -18.87 -11.53 13.74
N ASP A 44 -17.89 -10.74 13.33
CA ASP A 44 -16.58 -11.22 12.87
C ASP A 44 -15.45 -10.98 13.88
N GLY A 45 -15.75 -10.43 15.07
CA GLY A 45 -14.70 -10.05 16.02
C GLY A 45 -13.79 -8.92 15.51
N GLY A 46 -14.34 -8.03 14.67
CA GLY A 46 -13.59 -7.05 13.90
C GLY A 46 -12.99 -5.88 14.71
N ALA A 47 -12.29 -4.97 14.02
CA ALA A 47 -11.76 -3.75 14.62
C ALA A 47 -12.47 -2.48 14.15
N TYR A 48 -12.73 -1.57 15.09
CA TYR A 48 -13.08 -0.18 14.79
C TYR A 48 -11.94 0.75 15.19
N LEU A 49 -11.37 1.43 14.20
CA LEU A 49 -10.22 2.31 14.35
C LEU A 49 -10.63 3.76 14.11
N ILE A 50 -10.20 4.66 14.98
CA ILE A 50 -10.23 6.10 14.68
C ILE A 50 -8.81 6.52 14.33
N ALA A 51 -8.63 7.05 13.12
CA ALA A 51 -7.35 7.57 12.66
C ALA A 51 -7.45 9.10 12.54
N SER A 52 -6.56 9.85 13.19
CA SER A 52 -6.46 11.29 13.03
C SER A 52 -5.13 11.73 12.42
N THR A 53 -5.21 12.50 11.33
CA THR A 53 -4.04 13.06 10.63
C THR A 53 -3.55 14.37 11.23
N ARG A 54 -4.28 14.95 12.20
CA ARG A 54 -3.92 16.22 12.89
C ARG A 54 -3.81 16.07 14.40
N ASP A 55 -3.72 14.84 14.89
CA ASP A 55 -3.53 14.53 16.30
C ASP A 55 -2.32 13.59 16.44
N ASP A 56 -1.40 13.90 17.36
CA ASP A 56 -0.25 13.08 17.70
C ASP A 56 -0.15 12.98 19.23
N PRO A 57 -1.09 12.27 19.86
CA PRO A 57 -1.13 12.17 21.31
C PRO A 57 0.02 11.30 21.81
N ALA A 58 0.73 11.76 22.84
CA ALA A 58 1.61 10.88 23.61
C ALA A 58 0.82 9.68 24.18
N ASP A 59 1.51 8.58 24.47
CA ASP A 59 0.89 7.30 24.82
C ASP A 59 -0.20 7.38 25.94
N PRO A 60 -0.02 8.13 27.05
CA PRO A 60 -1.10 8.29 28.04
C PRO A 60 -2.37 8.93 27.46
N LYS A 61 -2.21 9.94 26.61
CA LYS A 61 -3.33 10.64 25.95
C LYS A 61 -3.98 9.75 24.88
N ARG A 62 -3.21 8.90 24.21
CA ARG A 62 -3.72 7.91 23.26
C ARG A 62 -4.55 6.86 23.99
N ARG A 63 -4.03 6.28 25.08
CA ARG A 63 -4.77 5.33 25.91
C ARG A 63 -6.08 5.90 26.44
N ALA A 64 -6.12 7.19 26.79
CA ALA A 64 -7.38 7.85 27.18
C ALA A 64 -8.44 7.87 26.05
N ARG A 65 -8.04 7.94 24.78
CA ARG A 65 -8.95 7.85 23.62
C ARG A 65 -9.45 6.43 23.44
N VAL A 66 -8.55 5.44 23.52
CA VAL A 66 -8.92 4.02 23.45
C VAL A 66 -9.90 3.67 24.57
N ALA A 67 -9.63 4.08 25.81
CA ALA A 67 -10.54 3.88 26.94
C ALA A 67 -11.91 4.56 26.73
N ALA A 68 -11.95 5.74 26.10
CA ALA A 68 -13.22 6.37 25.73
C ALA A 68 -13.98 5.56 24.67
N MET A 69 -13.27 4.96 23.70
CA MET A 69 -13.87 4.06 22.71
C MET A 69 -14.42 2.80 23.38
N GLU A 70 -13.64 2.14 24.24
CA GLU A 70 -14.04 0.96 25.01
C GLU A 70 -15.27 1.25 25.88
N LYS A 71 -15.35 2.44 26.48
CA LYS A 71 -16.53 2.87 27.25
C LYS A 71 -17.79 2.95 26.38
N VAL A 72 -17.68 3.47 25.15
CA VAL A 72 -18.82 3.50 24.21
C VAL A 72 -19.23 2.08 23.82
N VAL A 73 -18.26 1.23 23.48
CA VAL A 73 -18.49 -0.19 23.16
C VAL A 73 -19.22 -0.90 24.32
N GLY A 74 -18.78 -0.68 25.56
CA GLY A 74 -19.42 -1.27 26.74
C GLY A 74 -20.83 -0.76 27.01
N LYS A 75 -21.10 0.54 26.83
CA LYS A 75 -22.46 1.12 26.94
C LYS A 75 -23.45 0.47 25.97
N HIS A 76 -22.98 -0.03 24.83
CA HIS A 76 -23.80 -0.63 23.79
C HIS A 76 -23.74 -2.17 23.75
N GLY A 77 -23.19 -2.81 24.79
CA GLY A 77 -23.19 -4.27 24.92
C GLY A 77 -22.26 -4.99 23.94
N LEU A 78 -21.27 -4.30 23.36
CA LEU A 78 -20.33 -4.85 22.38
C LEU A 78 -18.97 -5.24 23.00
N THR A 79 -18.86 -5.25 24.34
CA THR A 79 -17.61 -5.58 25.04
C THR A 79 -17.11 -6.95 24.64
N GLY A 80 -15.84 -7.04 24.23
CA GLY A 80 -15.21 -8.28 23.80
C GLY A 80 -15.64 -8.77 22.41
N MET A 81 -16.66 -8.15 21.80
CA MET A 81 -17.12 -8.48 20.45
C MET A 81 -16.38 -7.71 19.37
N ILE A 82 -15.85 -6.53 19.69
CA ILE A 82 -15.06 -5.71 18.77
C ILE A 82 -13.80 -5.18 19.44
N LYS A 83 -12.73 -5.06 18.67
CA LYS A 83 -11.50 -4.38 19.10
C LYS A 83 -11.58 -2.92 18.71
N VAL A 84 -11.06 -2.05 19.56
CA VAL A 84 -10.98 -0.60 19.29
C VAL A 84 -9.56 -0.12 19.44
N ASP A 85 -9.16 0.83 18.60
CA ASP A 85 -7.88 1.51 18.77
C ASP A 85 -7.88 2.91 18.14
N PHE A 86 -6.95 3.74 18.58
CA PHE A 86 -6.73 5.09 18.07
C PHE A 86 -5.36 5.20 17.40
N LEU A 87 -5.34 5.75 16.18
CA LEU A 87 -4.14 5.98 15.39
C LEU A 87 -3.92 7.49 15.22
N GLY A 88 -2.90 8.04 15.87
CA GLY A 88 -2.43 9.40 15.60
C GLY A 88 -1.49 9.44 14.41
N ALA A 89 -1.06 10.66 14.06
CA ALA A 89 -0.16 10.89 12.94
C ALA A 89 1.17 10.13 13.07
N ARG A 90 1.70 9.98 14.30
CA ARG A 90 2.94 9.23 14.55
C ARG A 90 2.75 7.72 14.39
N GLU A 91 1.65 7.15 14.87
CA GLU A 91 1.37 5.71 14.67
C GLU A 91 1.22 5.38 13.19
N ILE A 92 0.53 6.25 12.44
CA ILE A 92 0.39 6.11 10.98
C ILE A 92 1.76 6.21 10.31
N ALA A 93 2.57 7.22 10.65
CA ALA A 93 3.91 7.38 10.08
C ALA A 93 4.81 6.17 10.37
N LYS A 94 4.85 5.71 11.62
CA LYS A 94 5.62 4.54 12.04
C LYS A 94 5.16 3.27 11.32
N TRP A 95 3.85 3.13 11.06
CA TRP A 95 3.34 2.00 10.28
C TRP A 95 3.83 2.07 8.84
N VAL A 96 3.71 3.24 8.20
CA VAL A 96 4.17 3.50 6.81
C VAL A 96 5.67 3.24 6.65
N GLU A 97 6.49 3.55 7.65
CA GLU A 97 7.95 3.31 7.64
C GLU A 97 8.33 1.83 7.47
N ASN A 98 7.45 0.90 7.82
CA ASN A 98 7.69 -0.54 7.57
C ASN A 98 7.49 -0.94 6.11
N PHE A 99 6.98 -0.03 5.27
CA PHE A 99 6.67 -0.26 3.86
C PHE A 99 7.31 0.85 3.01
N PRO A 100 8.59 0.70 2.60
CA PRO A 100 9.34 1.78 1.96
C PRO A 100 8.70 2.33 0.67
N SER A 101 8.02 1.49 -0.10
CA SER A 101 7.19 1.87 -1.27
C SER A 101 6.04 2.81 -0.90
N LEU A 102 5.30 2.47 0.15
CA LEU A 102 4.22 3.28 0.68
C LEU A 102 4.76 4.59 1.25
N ALA A 103 5.94 4.57 1.88
CA ALA A 103 6.60 5.79 2.33
C ALA A 103 6.93 6.75 1.17
N VAL A 104 7.42 6.23 0.04
CA VAL A 104 7.65 7.02 -1.18
C VAL A 104 6.33 7.58 -1.72
N TRP A 105 5.26 6.78 -1.76
CA TRP A 105 3.94 7.21 -2.19
C TRP A 105 3.35 8.30 -1.30
N VAL A 106 3.33 8.10 0.04
CA VAL A 106 2.81 9.07 1.02
C VAL A 106 3.56 10.39 0.85
N ARG A 107 4.88 10.35 0.75
CA ARG A 107 5.71 11.55 0.54
C ARG A 107 5.33 12.30 -0.73
N LYS A 108 5.05 11.60 -1.83
CA LYS A 108 4.54 12.22 -3.07
C LYS A 108 3.17 12.85 -2.84
N ALA A 109 2.24 12.14 -2.20
CA ALA A 109 0.88 12.60 -1.93
C ALA A 109 0.84 13.88 -1.06
N VAL A 110 1.77 14.03 -0.12
CA VAL A 110 1.88 15.24 0.73
C VAL A 110 2.82 16.32 0.17
N GLY A 111 3.22 16.23 -1.10
CA GLY A 111 4.06 17.24 -1.75
C GLY A 111 5.54 17.25 -1.33
N ARG A 112 6.03 16.16 -0.73
CA ARG A 112 7.42 15.98 -0.24
C ARG A 112 8.14 14.83 -0.96
N SER A 113 7.91 14.71 -2.26
CA SER A 113 8.48 13.66 -3.12
C SER A 113 10.00 13.58 -3.01
N ILE A 114 10.54 12.35 -3.03
CA ILE A 114 11.98 12.12 -3.10
C ILE A 114 12.38 12.12 -4.58
N GLN A 115 13.27 13.03 -4.97
CA GLN A 115 13.67 13.21 -6.37
C GLN A 115 14.21 11.90 -6.97
N GLY A 116 13.67 11.50 -8.12
CA GLY A 116 14.09 10.31 -8.86
C GLY A 116 13.48 9.00 -8.35
N TRP A 117 12.83 8.99 -7.19
CA TRP A 117 12.20 7.80 -6.61
C TRP A 117 10.68 7.83 -6.80
N SER A 118 10.07 6.66 -7.02
CA SER A 118 8.64 6.51 -7.18
C SER A 118 8.18 5.14 -6.67
N ALA A 119 7.00 5.08 -6.07
CA ALA A 119 6.28 3.82 -5.85
C ALA A 119 5.80 3.23 -7.18
N TYR A 120 5.11 2.09 -7.15
CA TYR A 120 4.47 1.52 -8.34
C TYR A 120 3.64 2.55 -9.11
N GLY A 121 3.72 2.48 -10.44
CA GLY A 121 3.09 3.43 -11.35
C GLY A 121 3.64 3.29 -12.78
N PRO A 122 3.30 4.23 -13.68
CA PRO A 122 3.70 4.16 -15.08
C PRO A 122 5.17 4.56 -15.25
N TRP A 123 6.08 3.62 -15.01
CA TRP A 123 7.52 3.86 -15.07
C TRP A 123 8.07 3.79 -16.50
N ALA A 124 7.38 3.10 -17.41
CA ALA A 124 7.87 2.90 -18.76
C ALA A 124 7.84 4.21 -19.58
N TYR A 125 8.64 4.23 -20.63
CA TYR A 125 8.79 5.39 -21.49
C TYR A 125 7.45 5.79 -22.14
N LYS A 126 7.02 7.05 -21.95
CA LYS A 126 5.76 7.63 -22.43
C LYS A 126 4.49 6.97 -21.87
N GLU A 127 4.62 6.13 -20.85
CA GLU A 127 3.47 5.61 -20.14
C GLU A 127 2.97 6.70 -19.18
N THR A 128 1.72 7.11 -19.34
CA THR A 128 1.04 8.07 -18.45
C THR A 128 -0.02 7.40 -17.60
N ASP A 129 -0.38 6.18 -17.94
CA ASP A 129 -1.44 5.40 -17.33
C ASP A 129 -0.86 4.12 -16.74
N GLN A 130 -1.03 3.91 -15.45
CA GLN A 130 -0.59 2.69 -14.76
C GLN A 130 -1.36 1.45 -15.25
N ASP A 131 -2.56 1.67 -15.79
CA ASP A 131 -3.44 0.64 -16.33
C ASP A 131 -3.16 0.35 -17.80
N ALA A 132 -2.13 0.98 -18.40
CA ALA A 132 -1.69 0.60 -19.74
C ALA A 132 -1.38 -0.91 -19.80
N GLU A 133 -1.87 -1.60 -20.83
CA GLU A 133 -1.72 -3.06 -20.96
C GLU A 133 -0.32 -3.45 -21.41
N PHE A 134 0.16 -4.60 -20.91
CA PHE A 134 1.41 -5.18 -21.37
C PHE A 134 1.14 -5.98 -22.65
N VAL A 135 1.63 -5.49 -23.78
CA VAL A 135 1.50 -6.19 -25.07
C VAL A 135 2.49 -7.35 -25.10
N VAL A 136 1.96 -8.57 -25.04
CA VAL A 136 2.74 -9.81 -25.05
C VAL A 136 3.21 -10.11 -26.48
N GLY A 137 4.52 -10.22 -26.66
CA GLY A 137 5.10 -10.76 -27.89
C GLY A 137 5.06 -12.29 -27.90
N SER A 138 4.70 -12.88 -29.04
CA SER A 138 4.77 -14.34 -29.26
C SER A 138 6.19 -14.84 -29.55
N GLU A 139 7.06 -13.97 -30.06
CA GLU A 139 8.41 -14.33 -30.45
C GLU A 139 9.37 -14.38 -29.23
N PRO A 140 10.24 -15.40 -29.15
CA PRO A 140 11.30 -15.44 -28.16
C PRO A 140 12.24 -14.23 -28.30
N ARG A 141 12.36 -13.43 -27.23
CA ARG A 141 13.21 -12.22 -27.22
C ARG A 141 13.99 -11.98 -25.93
N VAL A 142 13.75 -12.78 -24.89
CA VAL A 142 14.46 -12.69 -23.61
C VAL A 142 15.38 -13.90 -23.48
N PHE A 143 16.61 -13.69 -23.06
CA PHE A 143 17.61 -14.75 -22.94
C PHE A 143 18.12 -14.81 -21.51
N SER A 144 18.27 -16.04 -20.99
CA SER A 144 18.95 -16.26 -19.71
C SER A 144 20.46 -16.13 -19.89
N SER A 145 21.19 -15.80 -18.83
CA SER A 145 22.67 -15.86 -18.85
C SER A 145 23.21 -17.28 -19.01
N THR A 146 22.40 -18.29 -18.70
CA THR A 146 22.79 -19.72 -18.70
C THR A 146 22.35 -20.49 -19.93
N SER A 147 21.61 -19.87 -20.85
CA SER A 147 21.05 -20.55 -22.02
C SER A 147 20.93 -19.62 -23.22
N THR A 148 21.21 -20.15 -24.41
CA THR A 148 20.98 -19.48 -25.69
C THR A 148 19.54 -19.65 -26.19
N ALA A 149 18.74 -20.50 -25.54
CA ALA A 149 17.32 -20.64 -25.86
C ALA A 149 16.57 -19.36 -25.47
N GLY A 150 15.90 -18.76 -26.45
CA GLY A 150 15.05 -17.60 -26.21
C GLY A 150 13.79 -17.98 -25.45
N MET A 151 13.37 -17.09 -24.56
CA MET A 151 12.09 -17.11 -23.86
C MET A 151 11.15 -16.08 -24.48
N THR A 152 9.89 -16.47 -24.60
CA THR A 152 8.78 -15.53 -24.82
C THR A 152 8.62 -14.61 -23.60
N ASP A 153 7.85 -13.52 -23.75
CA ASP A 153 7.62 -12.59 -22.65
C ASP A 153 6.99 -13.27 -21.42
N LEU A 154 6.03 -14.17 -21.63
CA LEU A 154 5.35 -14.86 -20.52
C LEU A 154 6.30 -15.82 -19.79
N GLN A 155 7.11 -16.58 -20.53
CA GLN A 155 8.12 -17.46 -19.94
C GLN A 155 9.15 -16.68 -19.14
N ALA A 156 9.61 -15.55 -19.68
CA ALA A 156 10.53 -14.66 -18.98
C ALA A 156 9.92 -14.06 -17.71
N ILE A 157 8.68 -13.55 -17.79
CA ILE A 157 7.96 -13.00 -16.64
C ILE A 157 7.77 -14.06 -15.56
N GLU A 158 7.40 -15.28 -15.94
CA GLU A 158 7.26 -16.41 -15.01
C GLU A 158 8.56 -16.74 -14.30
N ALA A 159 9.67 -16.89 -15.05
CA ALA A 159 10.98 -17.17 -14.49
C ALA A 159 11.44 -16.07 -13.53
N ILE A 160 11.35 -14.80 -13.96
CA ILE A 160 11.76 -13.64 -13.16
C ILE A 160 10.91 -13.53 -11.88
N ARG A 161 9.59 -13.75 -11.96
CA ARG A 161 8.71 -13.77 -10.77
C ARG A 161 9.13 -14.83 -9.77
N ARG A 162 9.46 -16.05 -10.23
CA ARG A 162 9.95 -17.13 -9.36
C ARG A 162 11.28 -16.76 -8.69
N ASP A 163 12.23 -16.25 -9.47
CA ASP A 163 13.55 -15.87 -8.95
C ASP A 163 13.44 -14.79 -7.88
N LEU A 164 12.64 -13.75 -8.14
CA LEU A 164 12.42 -12.66 -7.19
C LEU A 164 11.65 -13.12 -5.95
N ALA A 165 10.65 -14.01 -6.10
CA ALA A 165 9.91 -14.58 -4.98
C ALA A 165 10.80 -15.45 -4.08
N ALA A 166 11.84 -16.08 -4.63
CA ALA A 166 12.86 -16.81 -3.88
C ALA A 166 13.92 -15.92 -3.22
N GLY A 167 13.80 -14.58 -3.31
CA GLY A 167 14.79 -13.63 -2.78
C GLY A 167 15.98 -13.39 -3.71
N GLY A 168 15.89 -13.81 -4.97
CA GLY A 168 16.92 -13.61 -5.99
C GLY A 168 17.01 -12.16 -6.47
N THR A 169 18.02 -11.90 -7.30
CA THR A 169 18.23 -10.60 -7.96
C THR A 169 18.32 -10.81 -9.46
N VAL A 170 17.57 -10.00 -10.22
CA VAL A 170 17.53 -10.08 -11.70
C VAL A 170 18.07 -8.81 -12.32
N ARG A 171 18.93 -8.96 -13.33
CA ARG A 171 19.47 -7.85 -14.13
C ARG A 171 19.02 -7.98 -15.58
N LEU A 172 18.22 -7.03 -16.06
CA LEU A 172 17.82 -6.93 -17.45
C LEU A 172 18.85 -6.15 -18.27
N VAL A 173 19.44 -6.78 -19.29
CA VAL A 173 20.43 -6.18 -20.20
C VAL A 173 19.89 -6.19 -21.62
N GLY A 174 20.13 -5.12 -22.37
CA GLY A 174 19.69 -5.01 -23.76
C GLY A 174 19.73 -3.57 -24.26
N LEU A 175 19.61 -3.38 -25.57
CA LEU A 175 19.65 -2.07 -26.22
C LEU A 175 18.60 -1.10 -25.64
N SER A 176 18.82 0.21 -25.82
CA SER A 176 17.81 1.21 -25.45
C SER A 176 16.53 0.99 -26.26
N GLY A 177 15.37 1.18 -25.65
CA GLY A 177 14.07 1.07 -26.34
C GLY A 177 13.48 -0.35 -26.47
N VAL A 178 14.20 -1.42 -26.13
CA VAL A 178 13.67 -2.81 -26.27
C VAL A 178 12.59 -3.21 -25.25
N GLY A 179 12.15 -2.28 -24.40
CA GLY A 179 11.06 -2.54 -23.45
C GLY A 179 11.48 -3.09 -22.08
N LYS A 180 12.75 -3.04 -21.69
CA LYS A 180 13.23 -3.54 -20.37
C LYS A 180 12.42 -3.02 -19.17
N THR A 181 12.17 -1.71 -19.12
CA THR A 181 11.38 -1.09 -18.04
C THR A 181 9.93 -1.56 -18.07
N ARG A 182 9.37 -1.74 -19.27
CA ARG A 182 7.99 -2.21 -19.45
C ARG A 182 7.84 -3.68 -19.04
N LEU A 183 8.81 -4.53 -19.38
CA LEU A 183 8.90 -5.91 -18.92
C LEU A 183 9.01 -5.98 -17.39
N ALA A 184 9.86 -5.15 -16.79
CA ALA A 184 10.01 -5.08 -15.33
C ALA A 184 8.71 -4.62 -14.63
N GLN A 185 7.97 -3.67 -15.21
CA GLN A 185 6.68 -3.24 -14.69
C GLN A 185 5.62 -4.36 -14.77
N ALA A 186 5.60 -5.14 -15.86
CA ALA A 186 4.69 -6.27 -16.05
C ALA A 186 4.83 -7.39 -15.01
N LEU A 187 5.96 -7.46 -14.30
CA LEU A 187 6.15 -8.42 -13.20
C LEU A 187 5.10 -8.24 -12.08
N PHE A 188 4.57 -7.02 -11.92
CA PHE A 188 3.58 -6.65 -10.90
C PHE A 188 2.15 -6.55 -11.44
N ASP A 189 1.94 -6.82 -12.74
CA ASP A 189 0.63 -6.72 -13.37
C ASP A 189 -0.15 -8.04 -13.20
N THR A 190 -1.28 -7.96 -12.48
CA THR A 190 -2.15 -9.10 -12.19
C THR A 190 -2.92 -9.60 -13.41
N ARG A 191 -2.99 -8.81 -14.48
CA ARG A 191 -3.60 -9.18 -15.76
C ARG A 191 -2.68 -10.10 -16.57
N VAL A 192 -1.37 -10.03 -16.37
CA VAL A 192 -0.40 -10.92 -17.00
C VAL A 192 -0.38 -12.27 -16.27
N LYS A 193 -1.09 -13.25 -16.83
CA LYS A 193 -1.24 -14.59 -16.26
C LYS A 193 -0.08 -15.50 -16.67
N THR A 194 0.61 -16.05 -15.68
CA THR A 194 1.65 -17.07 -15.83
C THR A 194 1.53 -18.10 -14.69
N GLY A 195 2.36 -19.14 -14.69
CA GLY A 195 2.43 -20.10 -13.59
C GLY A 195 3.02 -19.54 -12.29
N ALA A 196 3.47 -18.29 -12.27
CA ALA A 196 3.94 -17.58 -11.08
C ALA A 196 3.08 -16.33 -10.84
N PRO A 197 2.59 -16.11 -9.61
CA PRO A 197 1.73 -14.97 -9.31
C PRO A 197 2.45 -13.64 -9.54
N ALA A 198 1.70 -12.59 -9.86
CA ALA A 198 2.23 -11.24 -9.93
C ALA A 198 2.84 -10.82 -8.59
N LEU A 199 3.96 -10.10 -8.65
CA LEU A 199 4.57 -9.50 -7.48
C LEU A 199 3.64 -8.42 -6.90
N THR A 200 3.68 -8.22 -5.59
CA THR A 200 2.88 -7.16 -4.97
C THR A 200 3.39 -5.78 -5.37
N GLN A 201 2.50 -4.93 -5.88
CA GLN A 201 2.79 -3.52 -6.20
C GLN A 201 3.21 -2.74 -4.95
N ASP A 202 2.76 -3.19 -3.77
CA ASP A 202 3.12 -2.60 -2.48
C ASP A 202 4.59 -2.82 -2.12
N TRP A 203 5.37 -3.61 -2.87
CA TRP A 203 6.82 -3.74 -2.63
C TRP A 203 7.65 -3.05 -3.72
N ALA A 204 6.99 -2.50 -4.74
CA ALA A 204 7.66 -1.92 -5.89
C ALA A 204 8.17 -0.51 -5.57
N ILE A 205 9.48 -0.33 -5.74
CA ILE A 205 10.15 0.98 -5.72
C ILE A 205 10.97 1.10 -6.99
N TYR A 206 10.73 2.18 -7.71
CA TYR A 206 11.47 2.52 -8.92
C TYR A 206 12.31 3.75 -8.70
N THR A 207 13.52 3.72 -9.23
CA THR A 207 14.37 4.90 -9.31
C THR A 207 14.97 5.03 -10.70
N SER A 208 15.08 6.27 -11.17
CA SER A 208 15.79 6.57 -12.41
C SER A 208 16.82 7.67 -12.16
N ARG A 209 17.99 7.52 -12.79
CA ARG A 209 19.06 8.53 -12.73
C ARG A 209 18.69 9.82 -13.46
N THR A 210 17.61 9.82 -14.23
CA THR A 210 17.16 10.99 -14.97
C THR A 210 16.12 11.72 -14.14
N ALA A 211 16.56 12.73 -13.37
CA ALA A 211 15.66 13.81 -12.99
C ALA A 211 15.21 14.49 -14.29
N ARG A 212 14.08 14.05 -14.85
CA ARG A 212 13.44 14.75 -15.97
C ARG A 212 12.92 16.07 -15.40
N THR A 213 13.78 17.07 -15.45
CA THR A 213 13.34 18.46 -15.40
C THR A 213 12.45 18.64 -16.62
N HIS A 214 11.15 18.79 -16.39
CA HIS A 214 10.27 19.43 -17.36
C HIS A 214 10.76 20.89 -17.48
N ARG A 215 11.83 21.11 -18.25
CA ARG A 215 12.01 22.42 -18.88
C ARG A 215 10.91 22.52 -19.92
N LEU A 216 9.80 23.14 -19.53
CA LEU A 216 8.98 23.87 -20.48
C LEU A 216 9.95 24.85 -21.16
N LYS A 217 10.27 24.61 -22.43
CA LYS A 217 10.90 25.65 -23.24
C LYS A 217 9.84 26.73 -23.49
N PRO A 218 10.23 28.02 -23.46
CA PRO A 218 9.34 29.13 -23.78
C PRO A 218 8.82 29.05 -25.22
#